data_AF-A0AAU7YY91-F1
#
_entry.id   AF-A0AAU7YY91-F1
#
_cell.length_a   1.000
_cell.length_b   1.000
_cell.length_c   1.000
_cell.angle_alpha   90.00
_cell.angle_beta   90.00
_cell.angle_gamma   90.00
#
_symmetry.space_group_name_H-M   'P 1'
#
loop_
_entity.id
_entity.type
_entity.pdbx_description
1 polymer ?
#
loop_
_entity_poly.entity_id
_entity_poly.type
_entity_poly.pdbx_seq_one_letter_code
_entity_poly.pdbx_strand_id
1 'polypeptide(L)'
;MTQILLPRQSKQQNEIQLHIEGRMAQTGVSLTKLYWKRSRGAVSISLLLLQKTLFIFFGVMLLGPLFIVLSTGSVLHAHAQTASAYVSSSAPAEPDLPDAPSPSPTPQQSSPPTIPLLSTLSSRPIYQSMDVGDKFKYLVEPAFGPRSFFTNAFSTGIRMANPPKNYPHEWHAGAEAFGRNYGDSFARTGAESIGRFSAAVLLHEDPRYRRSESTFFPARLGHAFIFTFIDRTDGGHPTVAISNFTGAAAGGFVGNAYLPAGFDNLTHAGQRSAIAFGGIAAQNVLQEFSPELGQFLKKIHLPHIPTPPVWWTGDN
;
A
#
# COMPACT_ATOMS: atom_id res chain seq x y z
N MET A 1 21.89 6.81 -71.82
CA MET A 1 21.04 8.02 -71.80
C MET A 1 19.91 7.76 -70.82
N THR A 2 19.83 8.52 -69.72
CA THR A 2 18.59 9.11 -69.16
C THR A 2 19.02 9.99 -67.98
N GLN A 3 18.90 11.29 -68.17
CA GLN A 3 19.16 12.36 -67.21
C GLN A 3 17.80 12.97 -66.84
N ILE A 4 17.69 13.41 -65.57
CA ILE A 4 16.81 14.50 -65.09
C ILE A 4 15.32 14.18 -64.88
N LEU A 5 14.89 14.20 -63.60
CA LEU A 5 13.63 14.83 -63.15
C LEU A 5 13.55 14.82 -61.60
N LEU A 6 14.25 15.72 -60.91
CA LEU A 6 14.03 15.91 -59.45
C LEU A 6 14.38 17.29 -58.82
N PRO A 7 14.56 18.43 -59.53
CA PRO A 7 14.75 19.73 -58.84
C PRO A 7 13.47 20.57 -58.66
N ARG A 8 12.32 20.17 -59.23
CA ARG A 8 11.12 21.05 -59.28
C ARG A 8 10.24 20.97 -58.02
N GLN A 9 10.19 19.82 -57.35
CA GLN A 9 9.35 19.61 -56.16
C GLN A 9 9.92 20.27 -54.90
N SER A 10 11.24 20.27 -54.70
CA SER A 10 11.88 20.91 -53.54
C SER A 10 11.74 22.42 -53.58
N LYS A 11 11.81 23.02 -54.77
CA LYS A 11 11.65 24.48 -54.94
C LYS A 11 10.22 24.94 -54.62
N GLN A 12 9.22 24.17 -55.04
CA GLN A 12 7.82 24.48 -54.76
C GLN A 12 7.45 24.30 -53.28
N GLN A 13 8.02 23.30 -52.60
CA GLN A 13 7.87 23.11 -51.14
C GLN A 13 8.49 24.27 -50.37
N ASN A 14 9.69 24.72 -50.76
CA ASN A 14 10.37 25.85 -50.12
C ASN A 14 9.64 27.18 -50.32
N GLU A 15 9.06 27.44 -51.50
CA GLU A 15 8.27 28.65 -51.75
C GLU A 15 6.96 28.65 -50.96
N ILE A 16 6.30 27.50 -50.82
CA ILE A 16 5.09 27.37 -49.98
C ILE A 16 5.43 27.60 -48.50
N GLN A 17 6.56 27.06 -48.02
CA GLN A 17 6.98 27.21 -46.64
C GLN A 17 7.38 28.66 -46.31
N LEU A 18 8.14 29.33 -47.20
CA LEU A 18 8.49 30.74 -47.05
C LEU A 18 7.26 31.67 -47.13
N HIS A 19 6.28 31.33 -47.96
CA HIS A 19 5.04 32.11 -48.05
C HIS A 19 4.14 31.95 -46.82
N ILE A 20 4.14 30.78 -46.18
CA ILE A 20 3.44 30.54 -44.91
C ILE A 20 4.17 31.25 -43.76
N GLU A 21 5.50 31.15 -43.67
CA GLU A 21 6.28 31.84 -42.64
C GLU A 21 6.19 33.36 -42.75
N GLY A 22 6.19 33.92 -43.97
CA GLY A 22 6.01 35.35 -44.21
C GLY A 22 4.64 35.89 -43.76
N ARG A 23 3.55 35.13 -43.97
CA ARG A 23 2.21 35.51 -43.47
C ARG A 23 2.06 35.35 -41.96
N MET A 24 2.82 34.44 -41.34
CA MET A 24 2.79 34.19 -39.90
C MET A 24 3.58 35.25 -39.09
N ALA A 25 4.64 35.82 -39.68
CA ALA A 25 5.40 36.91 -39.07
C ALA A 25 4.56 38.21 -38.95
N GLN A 26 3.64 38.46 -39.89
CA GLN A 26 2.74 39.62 -39.84
C GLN A 26 1.61 39.49 -38.80
N THR A 27 1.34 38.30 -38.28
CA THR A 27 0.25 38.05 -37.31
C THR A 27 0.73 37.81 -35.88
N GLY A 28 2.05 37.85 -35.62
CA GLY A 28 2.62 37.74 -34.27
C GLY A 28 2.46 36.35 -33.60
N VAL A 29 2.02 35.34 -34.35
CA VAL A 29 1.76 33.99 -33.82
C VAL A 29 3.00 33.11 -34.01
N SER A 30 3.80 32.98 -32.96
CA SER A 30 4.96 32.09 -32.91
C SER A 30 4.52 30.62 -32.74
N LEU A 31 4.93 29.74 -33.65
CA LEU A 31 4.65 28.29 -33.59
C LEU A 31 5.22 27.64 -32.32
N THR A 32 6.35 28.11 -31.81
CA THR A 32 6.92 27.64 -30.55
C THR A 32 6.02 28.02 -29.36
N LYS A 33 5.42 29.22 -29.35
CA LYS A 33 4.41 29.59 -28.34
C LYS A 33 3.12 28.78 -28.46
N LEU A 34 2.67 28.45 -29.67
CA LEU A 34 1.45 27.64 -29.88
C LEU A 34 1.65 26.18 -29.46
N TYR A 35 2.82 25.60 -29.76
CA TYR A 35 3.20 24.25 -29.36
C TYR A 35 3.36 24.14 -27.82
N TRP A 36 3.99 25.12 -27.18
CA TRP A 36 4.15 25.17 -25.71
C TRP A 36 2.83 25.48 -24.97
N LYS A 37 1.89 26.20 -25.59
CA LYS A 37 0.55 26.45 -25.02
C LYS A 37 -0.34 25.21 -25.10
N ARG A 38 -0.23 24.41 -26.17
CA ARG A 38 -0.97 23.16 -26.34
C ARG A 38 -0.42 22.03 -25.46
N SER A 39 0.90 21.94 -25.25
CA SER A 39 1.50 20.93 -24.36
C SER A 39 1.18 21.20 -22.88
N ARG A 40 1.20 22.47 -22.42
CA ARG A 40 0.74 22.83 -21.06
C ARG A 40 -0.71 22.49 -20.81
N GLY A 41 -1.59 22.71 -21.79
CA GLY A 41 -3.00 22.34 -21.71
C GLY A 41 -3.21 20.82 -21.63
N ALA A 42 -2.54 20.06 -22.49
CA ALA A 42 -2.65 18.60 -22.51
C ALA A 42 -2.08 17.95 -21.24
N VAL A 43 -0.91 18.38 -20.76
CA VAL A 43 -0.31 17.86 -19.52
C VAL A 43 -1.14 18.23 -18.30
N SER A 44 -1.70 19.45 -18.25
CA SER A 44 -2.58 19.85 -17.14
C SER A 44 -3.91 19.09 -17.16
N ILE A 45 -4.51 18.87 -18.34
CA ILE A 45 -5.74 18.09 -18.47
C ILE A 45 -5.48 16.62 -18.13
N SER A 46 -4.39 16.02 -18.61
CA SER A 46 -4.01 14.64 -18.26
C SER A 46 -3.69 14.47 -16.77
N LEU A 47 -3.04 15.44 -16.14
CA LEU A 47 -2.75 15.41 -14.70
C LEU A 47 -4.01 15.62 -13.86
N LEU A 48 -4.91 16.52 -14.28
CA LEU A 48 -6.22 16.73 -13.65
C LEU A 48 -7.15 15.53 -13.83
N LEU A 49 -7.11 14.87 -15.00
CA LEU A 49 -7.85 13.63 -15.24
C LEU A 49 -7.26 12.50 -14.41
N LEU A 50 -5.95 12.32 -14.35
CA LEU A 50 -5.29 11.32 -13.49
C LEU A 50 -5.62 11.56 -12.02
N GLN A 51 -5.56 12.81 -11.55
CA GLN A 51 -5.92 13.21 -10.18
C GLN A 51 -7.40 12.96 -9.89
N LYS A 52 -8.31 13.28 -10.81
CA LYS A 52 -9.75 13.01 -10.66
C LYS A 52 -10.08 11.52 -10.72
N THR A 53 -9.43 10.75 -11.59
CA THR A 53 -9.63 9.30 -11.68
C THR A 53 -9.11 8.61 -10.42
N LEU A 54 -7.96 9.03 -9.87
CA LEU A 54 -7.46 8.58 -8.56
C LEU A 54 -8.44 8.94 -7.43
N PHE A 55 -8.95 10.18 -7.40
CA PHE A 55 -9.91 10.60 -6.36
C PHE A 55 -11.25 9.86 -6.42
N ILE A 56 -11.76 9.57 -7.63
CA ILE A 56 -12.99 8.82 -7.85
C ILE A 56 -12.77 7.32 -7.53
N PHE A 57 -11.62 6.74 -7.90
CA PHE A 57 -11.31 5.34 -7.56
C PHE A 57 -11.12 5.12 -6.05
N PHE A 58 -10.38 6.01 -5.37
CA PHE A 58 -10.23 5.94 -3.92
C PHE A 58 -11.54 6.29 -3.18
N GLY A 59 -12.33 7.23 -3.70
CA GLY A 59 -13.62 7.61 -3.11
C GLY A 59 -14.71 6.56 -3.24
N VAL A 60 -14.77 5.82 -4.35
CA VAL A 60 -15.80 4.78 -4.60
C VAL A 60 -15.50 3.47 -3.86
N MET A 61 -14.23 3.16 -3.54
CA MET A 61 -13.90 1.96 -2.72
C MET A 61 -13.95 2.20 -1.20
N LEU A 62 -13.85 3.44 -0.72
CA LEU A 62 -13.94 3.75 0.73
C LEU A 62 -15.37 3.67 1.29
N LEU A 63 -16.41 3.71 0.44
CA LEU A 63 -17.82 3.61 0.85
C LEU A 63 -18.39 2.17 0.79
N GLY A 64 -17.63 1.21 0.24
CA GLY A 64 -18.09 -0.17 0.03
C GLY A 64 -18.07 -1.09 1.28
N PRO A 65 -17.10 -1.02 2.20
CA PRO A 65 -17.02 -1.99 3.29
C PRO A 65 -17.51 -1.47 4.66
N LEU A 66 -18.21 -0.33 4.71
CA LEU A 66 -18.76 0.21 5.97
C LEU A 66 -19.96 -0.59 6.53
N PHE A 67 -20.45 -1.60 5.80
CA PHE A 67 -21.65 -2.37 6.18
C PHE A 67 -21.40 -3.74 6.84
N ILE A 68 -20.16 -4.24 6.91
CA ILE A 68 -19.90 -5.61 7.41
C ILE A 68 -19.35 -5.64 8.85
N VAL A 69 -18.90 -4.51 9.41
CA VAL A 69 -18.27 -4.49 10.75
C VAL A 69 -19.26 -4.20 11.91
N LEU A 70 -20.58 -4.11 11.64
CA LEU A 70 -21.58 -3.88 12.70
C LEU A 70 -22.36 -5.13 13.18
N SER A 71 -22.01 -6.37 12.81
CA SER A 71 -22.77 -7.55 13.27
C SER A 71 -22.03 -8.61 14.11
N THR A 72 -20.73 -8.47 14.41
CA THR A 72 -20.00 -9.47 15.23
C THR A 72 -19.61 -8.94 16.60
N GLY A 73 -20.54 -8.26 17.27
CA GLY A 73 -20.45 -7.96 18.70
C GLY A 73 -21.29 -8.94 19.51
N SER A 74 -20.99 -10.24 19.53
CA SER A 74 -21.59 -11.24 20.45
C SER A 74 -20.94 -12.64 20.37
N VAL A 75 -19.61 -12.79 20.50
CA VAL A 75 -19.03 -14.10 20.89
C VAL A 75 -17.75 -13.89 21.70
N LEU A 76 -17.87 -13.33 22.90
CA LEU A 76 -16.81 -13.39 23.91
C LEU A 76 -17.46 -13.71 25.26
N HIS A 77 -17.87 -14.96 25.43
CA HIS A 77 -18.03 -15.62 26.72
C HIS A 77 -17.99 -17.14 26.53
N ALA A 78 -17.33 -17.81 27.46
CA ALA A 78 -17.10 -19.26 27.55
C ALA A 78 -16.02 -19.82 26.62
N HIS A 79 -14.77 -19.85 27.11
CA HIS A 79 -14.02 -21.09 27.33
C HIS A 79 -12.86 -20.78 28.28
N ALA A 80 -13.17 -20.73 29.57
CA ALA A 80 -12.19 -20.88 30.63
C ALA A 80 -12.65 -22.05 31.49
N GLN A 81 -11.69 -22.91 31.84
CA GLN A 81 -11.79 -24.00 32.82
C GLN A 81 -12.49 -25.27 32.32
N THR A 82 -11.70 -26.30 32.03
CA THR A 82 -11.59 -27.44 32.94
C THR A 82 -10.25 -28.14 32.68
N ALA A 83 -9.31 -27.98 33.60
CA ALA A 83 -8.11 -28.81 33.71
C ALA A 83 -8.22 -29.63 34.99
N SER A 84 -8.14 -30.96 34.87
CA SER A 84 -7.68 -31.95 35.85
C SER A 84 -8.23 -33.30 35.39
N ALA A 85 -7.39 -34.21 34.89
CA ALA A 85 -6.52 -35.13 35.64
C ALA A 85 -7.15 -36.54 35.61
N TYR A 86 -6.31 -37.55 35.39
CA TYR A 86 -6.36 -38.98 35.80
C TYR A 86 -5.55 -39.78 34.76
N VAL A 87 -4.26 -40.00 34.99
CA VAL A 87 -3.62 -41.13 35.72
C VAL A 87 -3.14 -42.23 34.77
N SER A 88 -1.82 -42.46 34.82
CA SER A 88 -1.12 -43.62 34.29
C SER A 88 -1.68 -44.93 34.82
N SER A 89 -1.72 -45.96 33.97
CA SER A 89 -1.72 -47.35 34.41
C SER A 89 -0.75 -48.15 33.54
N SER A 90 0.07 -48.96 34.19
CA SER A 90 1.20 -49.71 33.66
C SER A 90 1.02 -51.22 33.85
N ALA A 91 1.53 -51.97 32.85
CA ALA A 91 2.03 -53.36 32.87
C ALA A 91 1.00 -54.52 32.75
N PRO A 92 1.39 -55.74 32.29
CA PRO A 92 2.76 -56.25 32.04
C PRO A 92 3.00 -56.90 30.64
N ALA A 93 4.27 -57.26 30.40
CA ALA A 93 4.83 -57.89 29.20
C ALA A 93 4.88 -59.42 29.30
N GLU A 94 4.69 -60.11 28.15
CA GLU A 94 5.29 -61.39 27.68
C GLU A 94 4.52 -61.91 26.44
N PRO A 95 5.04 -62.85 25.63
CA PRO A 95 6.41 -63.16 25.18
C PRO A 95 6.55 -63.23 23.63
N ASP A 96 7.79 -63.26 23.13
CA ASP A 96 8.16 -63.36 21.71
C ASP A 96 7.60 -64.59 20.97
N LEU A 97 7.02 -64.36 19.78
CA LEU A 97 6.66 -65.38 18.79
C LEU A 97 7.01 -64.88 17.36
N PRO A 98 7.34 -65.79 16.41
CA PRO A 98 8.32 -65.56 15.34
C PRO A 98 7.84 -64.72 14.15
N ASP A 99 8.81 -64.07 13.48
CA ASP A 99 8.64 -63.20 12.31
C ASP A 99 7.76 -63.81 11.21
N ALA A 100 6.66 -63.12 10.89
CA ALA A 100 5.83 -63.39 9.72
C ALA A 100 6.35 -62.60 8.49
N PRO A 101 6.31 -63.17 7.27
CA PRO A 101 7.03 -62.66 6.11
C PRO A 101 6.46 -61.33 5.59
N SER A 102 7.35 -60.45 5.15
CA SER A 102 7.06 -59.16 4.52
C SER A 102 6.13 -59.29 3.31
N PRO A 103 5.11 -58.43 3.14
CA PRO A 103 4.33 -58.37 1.91
C PRO A 103 5.13 -57.69 0.79
N SER A 104 5.40 -58.45 -0.28
CA SER A 104 5.85 -57.99 -1.59
C SER A 104 4.81 -57.08 -2.28
N PRO A 105 5.22 -56.20 -3.21
CA PRO A 105 4.47 -55.00 -3.60
C PRO A 105 3.25 -55.29 -4.50
N THR A 106 2.10 -54.70 -4.14
CA THR A 106 0.85 -54.76 -4.94
C THR A 106 0.84 -53.66 -6.02
N PRO A 107 0.23 -53.88 -7.21
CA PRO A 107 0.38 -53.04 -8.40
C PRO A 107 -0.32 -51.67 -8.33
N GLN A 108 0.22 -50.72 -9.10
CA GLN A 108 -0.27 -49.37 -9.40
C GLN A 108 -1.78 -49.19 -9.30
N GLN A 109 -2.22 -48.47 -8.28
CA GLN A 109 -3.56 -47.94 -8.17
C GLN A 109 -3.64 -46.61 -8.93
N SER A 110 -4.55 -46.57 -9.90
CA SER A 110 -4.82 -45.48 -10.83
C SER A 110 -4.96 -44.11 -10.16
N SER A 111 -4.07 -43.19 -10.52
CA SER A 111 -4.17 -41.77 -10.20
C SER A 111 -5.38 -41.12 -10.88
N PRO A 112 -6.27 -40.42 -10.15
CA PRO A 112 -7.27 -39.54 -10.77
C PRO A 112 -6.57 -38.34 -11.44
N PRO A 113 -7.20 -37.70 -12.45
CA PRO A 113 -6.55 -36.66 -13.25
C PRO A 113 -6.08 -35.51 -12.35
N THR A 114 -4.76 -35.34 -12.28
CA THR A 114 -4.13 -34.25 -11.55
C THR A 114 -4.46 -32.95 -12.24
N ILE A 115 -5.31 -32.12 -11.63
CA ILE A 115 -5.42 -30.71 -11.99
C ILE A 115 -4.06 -30.09 -11.61
N PRO A 116 -3.28 -29.54 -12.56
CA PRO A 116 -1.91 -29.07 -12.30
C PRO A 116 -1.85 -27.78 -11.46
N LEU A 117 -2.93 -27.36 -10.80
CA LEU A 117 -3.02 -26.08 -10.11
C LEU A 117 -2.39 -26.08 -8.70
N LEU A 118 -2.07 -27.25 -8.13
CA LEU A 118 -1.58 -27.36 -6.74
C LEU A 118 -0.18 -28.00 -6.59
N SER A 119 0.46 -28.39 -7.69
CA SER A 119 1.75 -29.12 -7.65
C SER A 119 2.98 -28.22 -7.45
N THR A 120 2.82 -26.90 -7.34
CA THR A 120 3.94 -25.95 -7.24
C THR A 120 4.38 -25.63 -5.80
N LEU A 121 3.81 -26.26 -4.78
CA LEU A 121 4.16 -25.98 -3.38
C LEU A 121 5.49 -26.61 -2.91
N SER A 122 6.28 -27.23 -3.79
CA SER A 122 7.54 -27.90 -3.43
C SER A 122 8.76 -26.98 -3.48
N SER A 123 8.63 -25.78 -2.92
CA SER A 123 9.73 -25.04 -2.29
C SER A 123 9.11 -24.10 -1.28
N ARG A 124 8.84 -24.58 -0.06
CA ARG A 124 8.43 -23.66 1.00
C ARG A 124 9.65 -22.81 1.33
N PRO A 125 9.67 -21.50 1.06
CA PRO A 125 10.71 -20.67 1.63
C PRO A 125 10.65 -20.86 3.15
N ILE A 126 11.81 -21.03 3.78
CA ILE A 126 11.89 -21.05 5.24
C ILE A 126 11.34 -19.70 5.70
N TYR A 127 10.13 -19.69 6.28
CA TYR A 127 9.54 -18.48 6.83
C TYR A 127 10.32 -18.12 8.08
N GLN A 128 11.17 -17.10 7.96
CA GLN A 128 11.87 -16.53 9.09
C GLN A 128 10.90 -15.62 9.84
N SER A 129 10.45 -16.07 11.00
CA SER A 129 9.66 -15.27 11.93
C SER A 129 10.39 -13.98 12.28
N MET A 130 9.65 -12.89 12.44
CA MET A 130 10.23 -11.61 12.84
C MET A 130 10.27 -11.52 14.36
N ASP A 131 11.43 -11.26 14.94
CA ASP A 131 11.53 -11.04 16.38
C ASP A 131 10.81 -9.74 16.80
N VAL A 132 10.43 -9.63 18.07
CA VAL A 132 9.80 -8.43 18.64
C VAL A 132 10.65 -7.18 18.37
N GLY A 133 11.98 -7.28 18.50
CA GLY A 133 12.88 -6.17 18.22
C GLY A 133 12.82 -5.71 16.76
N ASP A 134 12.75 -6.65 15.82
CA ASP A 134 12.64 -6.33 14.40
C ASP A 134 11.25 -5.78 14.06
N LYS A 135 10.17 -6.30 14.69
CA LYS A 135 8.82 -5.72 14.60
C LYS A 135 8.79 -4.27 15.05
N PHE A 136 9.50 -3.95 16.14
CA PHE A 136 9.60 -2.57 16.62
C PHE A 136 10.31 -1.66 15.61
N LYS A 137 11.47 -2.09 15.09
CA LYS A 137 12.23 -1.34 14.07
C LYS A 137 11.45 -1.15 12.77
N TYR A 138 10.60 -2.10 12.42
CA TYR A 138 9.81 -2.02 11.19
C TYR A 138 8.56 -1.16 11.35
N LEU A 139 7.86 -1.23 12.49
CA LEU A 139 6.57 -0.56 12.68
C LEU A 139 6.68 0.80 13.37
N VAL A 140 7.52 0.91 14.41
CA VAL A 140 7.54 2.04 15.33
C VAL A 140 8.65 3.02 14.99
N GLU A 141 9.86 2.54 14.77
CA GLU A 141 11.01 3.41 14.46
C GLU A 141 10.77 4.35 13.26
N PRO A 142 10.15 3.91 12.13
CA PRO A 142 9.91 4.79 10.99
C PRO A 142 8.93 5.93 11.29
N ALA A 143 8.03 5.77 12.27
CA ALA A 143 7.09 6.80 12.69
C ALA A 143 7.76 7.97 13.42
N PHE A 144 8.98 7.77 13.92
CA PHE A 144 9.78 8.81 14.58
C PHE A 144 11.06 9.16 13.82
N GLY A 145 11.29 8.50 12.66
CA GLY A 145 12.42 8.77 11.79
C GLY A 145 12.22 9.98 10.86
N PRO A 146 13.28 10.40 10.13
CA PRO A 146 13.25 11.53 9.20
C PRO A 146 12.09 11.49 8.19
N ARG A 147 11.69 10.29 7.76
CA ARG A 147 10.52 10.06 6.91
C ARG A 147 9.27 10.73 7.42
N SER A 148 8.97 10.45 8.68
CA SER A 148 7.74 10.84 9.34
C SER A 148 7.61 12.36 9.36
N PHE A 149 8.70 13.08 9.61
CA PHE A 149 8.71 14.55 9.59
C PHE A 149 8.20 15.12 8.26
N PHE A 150 8.68 14.59 7.13
CA PHE A 150 8.27 15.06 5.80
C PHE A 150 6.85 14.60 5.43
N THR A 151 6.52 13.34 5.67
CA THR A 151 5.19 12.81 5.33
C THR A 151 4.09 13.46 6.15
N ASN A 152 4.34 13.75 7.44
CA ASN A 152 3.40 14.43 8.31
C ASN A 152 3.24 15.90 7.91
N ALA A 153 4.31 16.56 7.49
CA ALA A 153 4.26 17.96 7.03
C ALA A 153 3.45 18.07 5.74
N PHE A 154 3.71 17.15 4.80
CA PHE A 154 2.97 17.07 3.55
C PHE A 154 1.49 16.73 3.77
N SER A 155 1.19 15.73 4.61
CA SER A 155 -0.18 15.37 4.99
C SER A 155 -0.92 16.53 5.64
N THR A 156 -0.23 17.26 6.53
CA THR A 156 -0.76 18.49 7.16
C THR A 156 -1.09 19.55 6.13
N GLY A 157 -0.19 19.79 5.17
CA GLY A 157 -0.41 20.73 4.07
C GLY A 157 -1.66 20.38 3.25
N ILE A 158 -1.85 19.11 2.89
CA ILE A 158 -3.06 18.65 2.19
C ILE A 158 -4.31 18.88 3.04
N ARG A 159 -4.27 18.55 4.33
CA ARG A 159 -5.40 18.76 5.23
C ARG A 159 -5.78 20.24 5.35
N MET A 160 -4.79 21.13 5.46
CA MET A 160 -5.05 22.56 5.53
C MET A 160 -5.50 23.17 4.20
N ALA A 161 -5.09 22.57 3.07
CA ALA A 161 -5.58 22.98 1.75
C ALA A 161 -7.06 22.61 1.52
N ASN A 162 -7.55 21.57 2.20
CA ASN A 162 -8.95 21.16 2.17
C ASN A 162 -9.44 20.78 3.59
N PRO A 163 -9.65 21.79 4.45
CA PRO A 163 -10.00 21.55 5.84
C PRO A 163 -11.42 20.96 5.95
N PRO A 164 -11.72 20.21 7.03
CA PRO A 164 -13.06 19.75 7.31
C PRO A 164 -14.07 20.92 7.34
N LYS A 165 -15.31 20.66 6.94
CA LYS A 165 -16.37 21.66 7.05
C LYS A 165 -16.57 22.06 8.51
N ASN A 166 -16.75 23.35 8.78
CA ASN A 166 -16.91 23.92 10.11
C ASN A 166 -15.72 23.66 11.06
N TYR A 167 -14.53 23.36 10.52
CA TYR A 167 -13.34 23.27 11.34
C TYR A 167 -13.04 24.68 11.91
N PRO A 168 -12.70 24.82 13.20
CA PRO A 168 -12.45 26.14 13.78
C PRO A 168 -11.29 26.87 13.12
N HIS A 169 -11.32 28.21 13.12
CA HIS A 169 -10.33 29.05 12.43
C HIS A 169 -8.90 28.76 12.87
N GLU A 170 -8.70 28.61 14.18
CA GLU A 170 -7.41 28.29 14.81
C GLU A 170 -6.85 26.91 14.42
N TRP A 171 -7.66 26.08 13.77
CA TRP A 171 -7.28 24.75 13.28
C TRP A 171 -7.15 24.67 11.76
N HIS A 172 -7.44 25.71 10.98
CA HIS A 172 -7.25 25.67 9.52
C HIS A 172 -6.54 26.88 8.92
N ALA A 173 -6.28 27.94 9.68
CA ALA A 173 -5.65 29.16 9.18
C ALA A 173 -4.38 29.52 9.97
N GLY A 174 -3.34 29.90 9.24
CA GLY A 174 -2.09 30.40 9.82
C GLY A 174 -1.10 29.32 10.27
N ALA A 175 0.07 29.79 10.73
CA ALA A 175 1.18 28.91 11.15
C ALA A 175 0.87 28.14 12.44
N GLU A 176 0.07 28.71 13.35
CA GLU A 176 -0.36 28.03 14.57
C GLU A 176 -1.24 26.82 14.26
N ALA A 177 -2.22 26.99 13.36
CA ALA A 177 -3.01 25.87 12.85
C ALA A 177 -2.12 24.80 12.23
N PHE A 178 -1.11 25.18 11.43
CA PHE A 178 -0.15 24.22 10.90
C PHE A 178 0.55 23.42 12.00
N GLY A 179 1.06 24.09 13.04
CA GLY A 179 1.70 23.43 14.18
C GLY A 179 0.79 22.43 14.89
N ARG A 180 -0.47 22.80 15.17
CA ARG A 180 -1.49 21.91 15.78
C ARG A 180 -1.77 20.71 14.90
N ASN A 181 -1.99 20.94 13.62
CA ASN A 181 -2.32 19.90 12.65
C ASN A 181 -1.13 18.96 12.39
N TYR A 182 0.10 19.48 12.46
CA TYR A 182 1.34 18.72 12.35
C TYR A 182 1.57 17.83 13.57
N GLY A 183 1.35 18.36 14.77
CA GLY A 183 1.36 17.58 16.01
C GLY A 183 0.30 16.47 16.00
N ASP A 184 -0.91 16.78 15.53
CA ASP A 184 -1.97 15.78 15.33
C ASP A 184 -1.53 14.69 14.33
N SER A 185 -0.94 15.05 13.19
CA SER A 185 -0.41 14.07 12.24
C SER A 185 0.62 13.13 12.88
N PHE A 186 1.53 13.66 13.71
CA PHE A 186 2.48 12.85 14.45
C PHE A 186 1.82 11.92 15.47
N ALA A 187 0.87 12.44 16.26
CA ALA A 187 0.15 11.64 17.25
C ALA A 187 -0.60 10.48 16.58
N ARG A 188 -1.24 10.73 15.43
CA ARG A 188 -1.94 9.73 14.62
C ARG A 188 -1.00 8.66 14.09
N THR A 189 0.11 9.06 13.47
CA THR A 189 1.11 8.11 12.94
C THR A 189 1.76 7.29 14.06
N GLY A 190 2.11 7.91 15.18
CA GLY A 190 2.67 7.22 16.34
C GLY A 190 1.69 6.21 16.94
N ALA A 191 0.44 6.62 17.17
CA ALA A 191 -0.60 5.73 17.68
C ALA A 191 -0.90 4.57 16.73
N GLU A 192 -0.94 4.84 15.42
CA GLU A 192 -1.08 3.79 14.40
C GLU A 192 0.05 2.78 14.50
N SER A 193 1.31 3.24 14.47
CA SER A 193 2.49 2.38 14.57
C SER A 193 2.53 1.54 15.85
N ILE A 194 2.23 2.14 17.00
CA ILE A 194 2.20 1.43 18.29
C ILE A 194 1.04 0.43 18.32
N GLY A 195 -0.13 0.79 17.78
CA GLY A 195 -1.28 -0.10 17.67
C GLY A 195 -1.00 -1.32 16.79
N ARG A 196 -0.39 -1.10 15.61
CA ARG A 196 0.07 -2.18 14.72
C ARG A 196 1.07 -3.08 15.43
N PHE A 197 2.08 -2.49 16.06
CA PHE A 197 3.14 -3.23 16.75
C PHE A 197 2.59 -4.11 17.86
N SER A 198 1.74 -3.54 18.73
CA SER A 198 1.15 -4.27 19.84
C SER A 198 0.33 -5.46 19.37
N ALA A 199 -0.53 -5.25 18.37
CA ALA A 199 -1.34 -6.33 17.79
C ALA A 199 -0.47 -7.39 17.07
N ALA A 200 0.53 -6.97 16.30
CA ALA A 200 1.41 -7.88 15.57
C ALA A 200 2.25 -8.77 16.50
N VAL A 201 2.68 -8.24 17.66
CA VAL A 201 3.37 -9.02 18.69
C VAL A 201 2.41 -9.99 19.37
N LEU A 202 1.22 -9.53 19.79
CA LEU A 202 0.24 -10.34 20.51
C LEU A 202 -0.36 -11.48 19.67
N LEU A 203 -0.54 -11.24 18.37
CA LEU A 203 -1.18 -12.19 17.44
C LEU A 203 -0.18 -12.93 16.57
N HIS A 204 1.12 -12.71 16.77
CA HIS A 204 2.17 -13.31 15.96
C HIS A 204 1.98 -13.07 14.45
N GLU A 205 1.60 -11.84 14.08
CA GLU A 205 1.49 -11.41 12.69
C GLU A 205 2.85 -10.90 12.19
N ASP A 206 3.20 -11.24 10.95
CA ASP A 206 4.37 -10.72 10.24
C ASP A 206 3.97 -9.43 9.51
N PRO A 207 4.40 -8.24 9.95
CA PRO A 207 3.94 -6.98 9.36
C PRO A 207 4.57 -6.65 8.00
N ARG A 208 5.48 -7.49 7.50
CA ARG A 208 6.21 -7.23 6.25
C ARG A 208 5.32 -7.46 5.05
N TYR A 209 5.26 -6.44 4.18
CA TYR A 209 4.58 -6.59 2.90
C TYR A 209 5.33 -7.58 2.01
N ARG A 210 4.63 -8.60 1.52
CA ARG A 210 5.17 -9.55 0.54
C ARG A 210 4.71 -9.13 -0.86
N ARG A 211 5.65 -8.95 -1.78
CA ARG A 211 5.29 -8.61 -3.16
C ARG A 211 4.61 -9.78 -3.86
N SER A 212 3.75 -9.44 -4.83
CA SER A 212 3.15 -10.45 -5.69
C SER A 212 4.19 -11.13 -6.58
N GLU A 213 4.03 -12.43 -6.80
CA GLU A 213 4.82 -13.19 -7.80
C GLU A 213 4.33 -12.93 -9.24
N SER A 214 3.19 -12.28 -9.41
CA SER A 214 2.64 -11.97 -10.72
C SER A 214 3.40 -10.82 -11.39
N THR A 215 3.58 -10.91 -12.71
CA THR A 215 4.10 -9.80 -13.52
C THR A 215 2.99 -8.89 -14.06
N PHE A 216 1.71 -9.27 -13.90
CA PHE A 216 0.57 -8.54 -14.45
C PHE A 216 0.14 -7.40 -13.52
N PHE A 217 0.11 -6.17 -14.03
CA PHE A 217 -0.12 -4.96 -13.23
C PHE A 217 -1.42 -4.99 -12.40
N PRO A 218 -2.61 -5.31 -12.95
CA PRO A 218 -3.84 -5.39 -12.15
C PRO A 218 -3.81 -6.45 -11.05
N ALA A 219 -3.15 -7.59 -11.29
CA ALA A 219 -3.03 -8.65 -10.29
C ALA A 219 -2.14 -8.20 -9.12
N ARG A 220 -1.04 -7.51 -9.40
CA ARG A 220 -0.15 -6.91 -8.39
C ARG A 220 -0.86 -5.84 -7.57
N LEU A 221 -1.61 -4.96 -8.24
CA LEU A 221 -2.38 -3.92 -7.57
C LEU A 221 -3.45 -4.54 -6.65
N GLY A 222 -4.20 -5.52 -7.15
CA GLY A 222 -5.19 -6.26 -6.37
C GLY A 222 -4.56 -6.99 -5.18
N HIS A 223 -3.39 -7.60 -5.38
CA HIS A 223 -2.61 -8.23 -4.32
C HIS A 223 -2.29 -7.23 -3.20
N ALA A 224 -1.76 -6.05 -3.53
CA ALA A 224 -1.42 -5.02 -2.56
C ALA A 224 -2.63 -4.56 -1.73
N PHE A 225 -3.79 -4.41 -2.36
CA PHE A 225 -5.03 -4.09 -1.64
C PHE A 225 -5.47 -5.23 -0.72
N ILE A 226 -5.53 -6.46 -1.23
CA ILE A 226 -5.93 -7.64 -0.45
C ILE A 226 -5.02 -7.84 0.76
N PHE A 227 -3.72 -7.60 0.60
CA PHE A 227 -2.74 -7.73 1.68
C PHE A 227 -2.99 -6.76 2.85
N THR A 228 -3.76 -5.70 2.61
CA THR A 228 -4.19 -4.78 3.68
C THR A 228 -5.22 -5.42 4.61
N PHE A 229 -6.01 -6.37 4.09
CA PHE A 229 -7.04 -7.08 4.84
C PHE A 229 -6.58 -8.47 5.32
N ILE A 230 -5.71 -9.12 4.55
CA ILE A 230 -5.20 -10.46 4.81
C ILE A 230 -3.68 -10.40 4.82
N ASP A 231 -3.08 -10.66 5.97
CA ASP A 231 -1.64 -10.67 6.15
C ASP A 231 -1.13 -12.12 6.34
N ARG A 232 0.11 -12.26 6.83
CA ARG A 232 0.73 -13.53 7.19
C ARG A 232 1.03 -13.58 8.68
N THR A 233 0.97 -14.78 9.25
CA THR A 233 1.55 -15.04 10.56
C THR A 233 3.07 -15.13 10.46
N ASP A 234 3.76 -15.10 11.59
CA ASP A 234 5.21 -15.34 11.67
C ASP A 234 5.62 -16.69 11.05
N GLY A 235 4.71 -17.68 11.04
CA GLY A 235 4.88 -18.98 10.38
C GLY A 235 4.51 -19.01 8.90
N GLY A 236 4.07 -17.90 8.32
CA GLY A 236 3.74 -17.76 6.90
C GLY A 236 2.33 -18.18 6.47
N HIS A 237 1.45 -18.47 7.43
CA HIS A 237 0.05 -18.79 7.13
C HIS A 237 -0.75 -17.51 6.88
N PRO A 238 -1.69 -17.50 5.92
CA PRO A 238 -2.57 -16.35 5.74
C PRO A 238 -3.44 -16.14 6.98
N THR A 239 -3.55 -14.90 7.43
CA THR A 239 -4.37 -14.49 8.57
C THR A 239 -5.10 -13.19 8.25
N VAL A 240 -6.16 -12.87 8.99
CA VAL A 240 -6.73 -11.53 8.93
C VAL A 240 -5.70 -10.55 9.47
N ALA A 241 -5.53 -9.39 8.82
CA ALA A 241 -4.55 -8.39 9.21
C ALA A 241 -5.03 -7.56 10.41
N ILE A 242 -5.19 -8.18 11.58
CA ILE A 242 -5.74 -7.51 12.76
C ILE A 242 -4.85 -6.34 13.17
N SER A 243 -3.54 -6.45 13.02
CA SER A 243 -2.62 -5.33 13.27
C SER A 243 -2.91 -4.09 12.42
N ASN A 244 -3.31 -4.25 11.15
CA ASN A 244 -3.70 -3.13 10.30
C ASN A 244 -4.96 -2.43 10.83
N PHE A 245 -5.96 -3.20 11.26
CA PHE A 245 -7.20 -2.65 11.82
C PHE A 245 -6.96 -1.96 13.18
N THR A 246 -6.22 -2.61 14.08
CA THR A 246 -5.89 -2.06 15.40
C THR A 246 -5.06 -0.79 15.28
N GLY A 247 -4.08 -0.78 14.38
CA GLY A 247 -3.31 0.42 14.05
C GLY A 247 -4.18 1.56 13.54
N ALA A 248 -4.98 1.29 12.51
CA ALA A 248 -5.86 2.27 11.92
C ALA A 248 -6.84 2.86 12.96
N ALA A 249 -7.40 2.01 13.82
CA ALA A 249 -8.24 2.44 14.93
C ALA A 249 -7.46 3.31 15.92
N ALA A 250 -6.29 2.89 16.39
CA ALA A 250 -5.47 3.67 17.31
C ALA A 250 -5.13 5.06 16.73
N GLY A 251 -4.66 5.13 15.49
CA GLY A 251 -4.39 6.39 14.79
C GLY A 251 -5.65 7.22 14.51
N GLY A 252 -6.81 6.59 14.36
CA GLY A 252 -8.08 7.27 14.16
C GLY A 252 -8.64 7.92 15.43
N PHE A 253 -8.57 7.20 16.56
CA PHE A 253 -9.17 7.58 17.83
C PHE A 253 -8.29 8.47 18.70
N VAL A 254 -6.97 8.45 18.53
CA VAL A 254 -6.04 9.24 19.37
C VAL A 254 -6.40 10.73 19.39
N GLY A 255 -6.91 11.27 18.28
CA GLY A 255 -7.29 12.67 18.20
C GLY A 255 -8.52 13.05 19.03
N ASN A 256 -9.33 12.11 19.51
CA ASN A 256 -10.46 12.43 20.40
C ASN A 256 -10.00 13.06 21.73
N ALA A 257 -8.75 12.82 22.14
CA ALA A 257 -8.24 13.36 23.40
C ALA A 257 -7.96 14.88 23.35
N TYR A 258 -7.81 15.47 22.17
CA TYR A 258 -7.33 16.85 22.03
C TYR A 258 -7.91 17.65 20.84
N LEU A 259 -8.67 17.01 19.94
CA LEU A 259 -9.32 17.72 18.84
C LEU A 259 -10.48 18.59 19.35
N PRO A 260 -10.86 19.65 18.60
CA PRO A 260 -11.95 20.53 18.99
C PRO A 260 -13.29 19.79 19.05
N ALA A 261 -14.18 20.29 19.90
CA ALA A 261 -15.52 19.76 20.08
C ALA A 261 -16.25 19.63 18.73
N GLY A 262 -16.87 18.48 18.50
CA GLY A 262 -17.52 18.16 17.23
C GLY A 262 -16.63 17.40 16.24
N PHE A 263 -15.32 17.33 16.49
CA PHE A 263 -14.34 16.53 15.74
C PHE A 263 -13.72 15.39 16.57
N ASP A 264 -14.08 15.30 17.84
CA ASP A 264 -13.63 14.36 18.88
C ASP A 264 -14.62 13.20 19.13
N ASN A 265 -15.59 13.01 18.26
CA ASN A 265 -16.61 11.96 18.37
C ASN A 265 -16.27 10.69 17.56
N LEU A 266 -17.07 9.64 17.78
CA LEU A 266 -16.92 8.32 17.16
C LEU A 266 -16.95 8.39 15.63
N THR A 267 -17.82 9.21 15.04
CA THR A 267 -17.93 9.35 13.58
C THR A 267 -16.63 9.89 12.98
N HIS A 268 -16.07 10.95 13.56
CA HIS A 268 -14.82 11.54 13.07
C HIS A 268 -13.62 10.65 13.36
N ALA A 269 -13.60 9.93 14.50
CA ALA A 269 -12.60 8.91 14.78
C ALA A 269 -12.65 7.77 13.76
N GLY A 270 -13.85 7.30 13.39
CA GLY A 270 -14.05 6.27 12.36
C GLY A 270 -13.58 6.72 10.98
N GLN A 271 -13.92 7.94 10.55
CA GLN A 271 -13.43 8.52 9.30
C GLN A 271 -11.89 8.61 9.27
N ARG A 272 -11.32 9.08 10.37
CA ARG A 272 -9.87 9.15 10.56
C ARG A 272 -9.21 7.78 10.57
N SER A 273 -9.88 6.76 11.11
CA SER A 273 -9.42 5.37 11.07
C SER A 273 -9.45 4.83 9.64
N ALA A 274 -10.50 5.12 8.88
CA ALA A 274 -10.60 4.72 7.48
C ALA A 274 -9.50 5.37 6.62
N ILE A 275 -9.18 6.64 6.88
CA ILE A 275 -8.06 7.33 6.22
C ILE A 275 -6.72 6.65 6.59
N ALA A 276 -6.50 6.32 7.86
CA ALA A 276 -5.30 5.60 8.30
C ALA A 276 -5.18 4.23 7.62
N PHE A 277 -6.27 3.47 7.58
CA PHE A 277 -6.33 2.18 6.88
C PHE A 277 -6.04 2.32 5.37
N GLY A 278 -6.59 3.35 4.72
CA GLY A 278 -6.26 3.70 3.34
C GLY A 278 -4.79 4.06 3.14
N GLY A 279 -4.17 4.71 4.14
CA GLY A 279 -2.73 4.98 4.18
C GLY A 279 -1.89 3.70 4.18
N ILE A 280 -2.29 2.69 4.97
CA ILE A 280 -1.65 1.36 4.98
C ILE A 280 -1.77 0.71 3.60
N ALA A 281 -2.95 0.73 2.98
CA ALA A 281 -3.13 0.20 1.63
C ALA A 281 -2.25 0.92 0.60
N ALA A 282 -2.17 2.26 0.68
CA ALA A 282 -1.29 3.04 -0.18
C ALA A 282 0.18 2.67 0.03
N GLN A 283 0.61 2.42 1.27
CA GLN A 283 1.97 1.97 1.57
C GLN A 283 2.26 0.58 0.97
N ASN A 284 1.30 -0.35 1.01
CA ASN A 284 1.43 -1.66 0.36
C ASN A 284 1.60 -1.52 -1.15
N VAL A 285 0.80 -0.66 -1.79
CA VAL A 285 0.93 -0.36 -3.22
C VAL A 285 2.29 0.27 -3.55
N LEU A 286 2.76 1.21 -2.72
CA LEU A 286 4.08 1.82 -2.91
C LEU A 286 5.21 0.78 -2.78
N GLN A 287 5.09 -0.17 -1.85
CA GLN A 287 6.06 -1.26 -1.69
C GLN A 287 6.01 -2.27 -2.84
N GLU A 288 4.82 -2.56 -3.37
CA GLU A 288 4.61 -3.42 -4.52
C GLU A 288 5.32 -2.86 -5.77
N PHE A 289 5.22 -1.56 -6.01
CA PHE A 289 5.73 -0.89 -7.21
C PHE A 289 7.02 -0.06 -6.99
N SER A 290 7.71 -0.24 -5.86
CA SER A 290 8.94 0.50 -5.58
C SER A 290 10.06 0.25 -6.61
N PRO A 291 10.23 -0.95 -7.23
CA PRO A 291 11.22 -1.14 -8.29
C PRO A 291 10.96 -0.26 -9.52
N GLU A 292 9.70 -0.16 -9.95
CA GLU A 292 9.29 0.65 -11.09
C GLU A 292 9.44 2.15 -10.81
N LEU A 293 9.06 2.58 -9.60
CA LEU A 293 9.28 3.96 -9.14
C LEU A 293 10.76 4.32 -9.16
N GLY A 294 11.63 3.43 -8.67
CA GLY A 294 13.08 3.61 -8.70
C GLY A 294 13.63 3.72 -10.13
N GLN A 295 13.17 2.89 -11.07
CA GLN A 295 13.57 2.98 -12.47
C GLN A 295 13.08 4.27 -13.14
N PHE A 296 11.85 4.70 -12.84
CA PHE A 296 11.28 5.94 -13.37
C PHE A 296 12.07 7.17 -12.91
N LEU A 297 12.39 7.25 -11.61
CA LEU A 297 13.18 8.34 -11.06
C LEU A 297 14.58 8.42 -11.68
N LYS A 298 15.23 7.27 -11.93
CA LYS A 298 16.52 7.22 -12.65
C LYS A 298 16.42 7.76 -14.09
N LYS A 299 15.34 7.45 -14.81
CA LYS A 299 15.14 7.87 -16.22
C LYS A 299 14.96 9.38 -16.38
N ILE A 300 14.39 10.08 -15.40
CA ILE A 300 14.11 11.51 -15.50
C ILE A 300 15.38 12.38 -15.36
N HIS A 301 16.57 11.80 -15.16
CA HIS A 301 17.85 12.53 -15.06
C HIS A 301 17.75 13.77 -14.15
N LEU A 302 17.03 13.66 -13.03
CA LEU A 302 17.01 14.73 -12.03
C LEU A 302 18.42 14.83 -11.46
N PRO A 303 19.14 15.96 -11.67
CA PRO A 303 20.48 16.12 -11.14
C PRO A 303 20.39 16.12 -9.62
N HIS A 304 21.05 15.15 -8.98
CA HIS A 304 21.22 15.05 -7.52
C HIS A 304 20.00 15.45 -6.67
N ILE A 305 18.86 14.80 -6.88
CA ILE A 305 18.05 14.50 -5.70
C ILE A 305 18.77 13.31 -5.06
N PRO A 306 19.21 13.38 -3.79
CA PRO A 306 19.71 12.19 -3.11
C PRO A 306 18.70 11.08 -3.37
N THR A 307 19.16 9.90 -3.80
CA THR A 307 18.32 8.69 -3.92
C THR A 307 17.23 8.76 -2.85
N PRO A 308 15.93 8.53 -3.17
CA PRO A 308 14.87 8.62 -2.18
C PRO A 308 15.41 7.94 -0.92
N PRO A 309 15.59 8.69 0.18
CA PRO A 309 16.57 8.33 1.20
C PRO A 309 16.39 6.87 1.61
N VAL A 310 17.45 6.12 1.92
CA VAL A 310 17.45 4.65 2.11
C VAL A 310 16.20 4.10 2.84
N TRP A 311 15.63 4.87 3.78
CA TRP A 311 14.33 4.63 4.41
C TRP A 311 13.06 4.66 3.50
N TRP A 312 13.15 4.91 2.20
CA TRP A 312 12.09 4.82 1.19
C TRP A 312 12.05 3.45 0.52
N THR A 313 13.19 2.79 0.35
CA THR A 313 13.27 1.55 -0.44
C THR A 313 12.99 0.30 0.38
N GLY A 314 12.92 0.42 1.71
CA GLY A 314 12.61 -0.69 2.61
C GLY A 314 13.71 -1.75 2.65
N ASP A 315 14.89 -1.45 2.10
CA ASP A 315 16.05 -2.32 2.14
C ASP A 315 16.73 -2.14 3.51
N ASN A 316 16.40 -3.04 4.45
CA ASN A 316 17.27 -3.45 5.54
C ASN A 316 17.60 -4.93 5.35
#